data_AF-A0A7M2RFN7-F1
#
_entry.id   AF-A0A7M2RFN7-F1
#
_cell.length_a   1.000
_cell.length_b   1.000
_cell.length_c   1.000
_cell.angle_alpha   90.00
_cell.angle_beta   90.00
_cell.angle_gamma   90.00
#
_symmetry.space_group_name_H-M   'P 1'
#
loop_
_entity.id
_entity.type
_entity.pdbx_description
1 polymer ?
#
loop_
_entity_poly.entity_id
_entity_poly.type
_entity_poly.pdbx_seq_one_letter_code
_entity_poly.pdbx_strand_id
1 'polypeptide(L)'
;MYQGDNPKAIRSQKWIADALLSIMKERPYNKITVRDICQKAELVRQTFYNCFDDKDDVLRFCLRNCYHEMFQKLNSKKNILPSDITDCFAGIFETHRELLGLLIDQKLEWLISEEVTAAMQDFTSKVSPKEDSRTDKYANAFLAGAMTQMIICWFKDNNRISTNELSVFLLHILSGNYYKL
;
A
#
# COMPACT_ATOMS: atom_id res chain seq x y z
N MET A 1 -4.56 3.89 -15.13
CA MET A 1 -5.31 2.71 -14.62
C MET A 1 -6.81 2.67 -14.98
N TYR A 2 -7.31 1.53 -15.48
CA TYR A 2 -8.75 1.26 -15.73
C TYR A 2 -9.59 1.23 -14.45
N GLN A 3 -10.76 1.89 -14.46
CA GLN A 3 -11.66 2.06 -13.30
C GLN A 3 -13.13 1.63 -13.55
N GLY A 4 -13.44 1.01 -14.68
CA GLY A 4 -14.82 0.59 -14.98
C GLY A 4 -15.18 -0.81 -14.46
N ASP A 5 -16.41 -1.25 -14.71
CA ASP A 5 -16.93 -2.52 -14.14
C ASP A 5 -16.80 -3.74 -15.08
N ASN A 6 -16.22 -3.58 -16.29
CA ASN A 6 -16.01 -4.68 -17.23
C ASN A 6 -15.22 -5.85 -16.59
N PRO A 7 -15.84 -7.04 -16.40
CA PRO A 7 -15.20 -8.18 -15.75
C PRO A 7 -13.94 -8.66 -16.47
N LYS A 8 -13.86 -8.51 -17.80
CA LYS A 8 -12.69 -8.91 -18.59
C LYS A 8 -11.48 -8.02 -18.30
N ALA A 9 -11.71 -6.71 -18.13
CA ALA A 9 -10.66 -5.76 -17.82
C ALA A 9 -10.14 -5.98 -16.40
N ILE A 10 -11.04 -6.17 -15.43
CA ILE A 10 -10.68 -6.48 -14.03
C ILE A 10 -9.87 -7.78 -13.95
N ARG A 11 -10.27 -8.82 -14.68
CA ARG A 11 -9.50 -10.08 -14.74
C ARG A 11 -8.12 -9.87 -15.36
N SER A 12 -8.03 -9.04 -16.41
CA SER A 12 -6.77 -8.71 -17.06
C SER A 12 -5.83 -7.93 -16.12
N GLN A 13 -6.36 -7.00 -15.31
CA GLN A 13 -5.58 -6.29 -14.29
C GLN A 13 -4.91 -7.26 -13.30
N LYS A 14 -5.65 -8.25 -12.82
CA LYS A 14 -5.11 -9.29 -11.91
C LYS A 14 -4.03 -10.12 -12.59
N TRP A 15 -4.27 -10.62 -13.79
CA TRP A 15 -3.27 -11.41 -14.54
C TRP A 15 -1.98 -10.64 -14.81
N ILE A 16 -2.08 -9.35 -15.16
CA ILE A 16 -0.93 -8.48 -15.37
C ILE A 16 -0.16 -8.27 -14.06
N ALA A 17 -0.86 -8.02 -12.95
CA ALA A 17 -0.25 -7.86 -11.64
C ALA A 17 0.49 -9.13 -11.19
N ASP A 18 -0.16 -10.29 -11.28
CA ASP A 18 0.42 -11.59 -10.93
C ASP A 18 1.66 -11.90 -11.77
N ALA A 19 1.60 -11.61 -13.08
CA ALA A 19 2.72 -11.78 -13.98
C ALA A 19 3.90 -10.89 -13.60
N LEU A 20 3.67 -9.61 -13.31
CA LEU A 20 4.72 -8.68 -12.89
C LEU A 20 5.37 -9.13 -11.57
N LEU A 21 4.55 -9.43 -10.54
CA LEU A 21 5.05 -9.86 -9.24
C LEU A 21 5.83 -11.18 -9.34
N SER A 22 5.40 -12.12 -10.19
CA SER A 22 6.15 -13.34 -10.47
C SER A 22 7.52 -13.06 -11.09
N ILE A 23 7.61 -12.19 -12.10
CA ILE A 23 8.89 -11.87 -12.76
C ILE A 23 9.83 -11.13 -11.79
N MET A 24 9.30 -10.27 -10.92
CA MET A 24 10.09 -9.54 -9.91
C MET A 24 10.75 -10.47 -8.88
N LYS A 25 10.18 -11.65 -8.63
CA LYS A 25 10.82 -12.68 -7.79
C LYS A 25 12.06 -13.29 -8.46
N GLU A 26 12.18 -13.19 -9.79
CA GLU A 26 13.23 -13.85 -10.58
C GLU A 26 14.33 -12.87 -11.04
N ARG A 27 14.02 -11.59 -11.28
CA ARG A 27 15.00 -10.61 -11.80
C ARG A 27 14.68 -9.15 -11.42
N PRO A 28 15.67 -8.24 -11.51
CA PRO A 28 15.50 -6.84 -11.11
C PRO A 28 14.36 -6.11 -11.84
N TYR A 29 13.54 -5.39 -11.09
CA TYR A 29 12.38 -4.64 -11.58
C TYR A 29 12.71 -3.72 -12.76
N ASN A 30 13.84 -3.02 -12.70
CA ASN A 30 14.27 -2.09 -13.74
C ASN A 30 14.57 -2.75 -15.10
N LYS A 31 14.80 -4.07 -15.14
CA LYS A 31 14.99 -4.85 -16.38
C LYS A 31 13.71 -5.44 -16.94
N ILE A 32 12.60 -5.39 -16.21
CA ILE A 32 11.31 -5.91 -16.66
C ILE A 32 10.66 -4.91 -17.62
N THR A 33 10.17 -5.39 -18.76
CA THR A 33 9.44 -4.60 -19.76
C THR A 33 7.97 -4.98 -19.80
N VAL A 34 7.12 -4.09 -20.34
CA VAL A 34 5.70 -4.40 -20.62
C VAL A 34 5.56 -5.65 -21.49
N ARG A 35 6.50 -5.89 -22.43
CA ARG A 35 6.53 -7.09 -23.25
C ARG A 35 6.65 -8.35 -22.40
N ASP A 36 7.57 -8.35 -21.43
CA ASP A 36 7.79 -9.50 -20.55
C ASP A 36 6.53 -9.82 -19.73
N ILE A 37 5.90 -8.77 -19.20
CA ILE A 37 4.66 -8.90 -18.41
C ILE A 37 3.54 -9.47 -19.27
N CYS A 38 3.34 -8.92 -20.48
CA CYS A 38 2.34 -9.41 -21.43
C CYS A 38 2.59 -10.87 -21.83
N GLN A 39 3.84 -11.24 -22.07
CA GLN A 39 4.21 -12.61 -22.43
C GLN A 39 3.92 -13.59 -21.29
N LYS A 40 4.25 -13.22 -20.04
CA LYS A 40 3.98 -14.05 -18.85
C LYS A 40 2.48 -14.14 -18.54
N ALA A 41 1.73 -13.07 -18.77
CA ALA A 41 0.28 -13.02 -18.56
C ALA A 41 -0.55 -13.64 -19.70
N GLU A 42 0.10 -14.07 -20.80
CA GLU A 42 -0.56 -14.53 -22.03
C GLU A 42 -1.55 -13.50 -22.63
N LEU A 43 -1.17 -12.22 -22.59
CA LEU A 43 -1.97 -11.10 -23.09
C LEU A 43 -1.24 -10.33 -24.18
N VAL A 44 -2.01 -9.67 -25.04
CA VAL A 44 -1.46 -8.72 -26.01
C VAL A 44 -1.21 -7.36 -25.35
N ARG A 45 -0.24 -6.59 -25.87
CA ARG A 45 0.12 -5.26 -25.35
C ARG A 45 -1.06 -4.29 -25.31
N GLN A 46 -1.98 -4.38 -26.27
CA GLN A 46 -3.17 -3.54 -26.27
C GLN A 46 -4.00 -3.75 -25.00
N THR A 47 -4.12 -4.99 -24.51
CA THR A 47 -4.83 -5.30 -23.27
C THR A 47 -4.12 -4.69 -22.06
N PHE A 48 -2.78 -4.71 -22.04
CA PHE A 48 -2.01 -4.04 -21.00
C PHE A 48 -2.33 -2.55 -20.96
N TYR A 49 -2.20 -1.85 -22.10
CA TYR A 49 -2.42 -0.40 -22.16
C TYR A 49 -3.89 0.01 -22.01
N ASN A 50 -4.83 -0.90 -22.20
CA ASN A 50 -6.23 -0.68 -21.81
C ASN A 50 -6.42 -0.71 -20.28
N CYS A 51 -5.48 -1.30 -19.53
CA CYS A 51 -5.56 -1.48 -18.08
C CYS A 51 -4.64 -0.53 -17.30
N PHE A 52 -3.42 -0.29 -17.79
CA PHE A 52 -2.35 0.41 -17.10
C PHE A 52 -1.53 1.27 -18.05
N ASP A 53 -1.00 2.38 -17.55
CA ASP A 53 -0.19 3.30 -18.33
C ASP A 53 1.25 2.78 -18.49
N ASP A 54 1.80 2.21 -17.41
CA ASP A 54 3.12 1.60 -17.36
C ASP A 54 3.19 0.50 -16.29
N LYS A 55 4.37 -0.08 -16.09
CA LYS A 55 4.58 -1.12 -15.06
C LYS A 55 4.56 -0.59 -13.62
N ASP A 56 4.82 0.70 -13.41
CA ASP A 56 4.71 1.29 -12.07
C ASP A 56 3.22 1.39 -11.69
N ASP A 57 2.34 1.75 -12.63
CA ASP A 57 0.86 1.78 -12.44
C ASP A 57 0.30 0.40 -12.04
N VAL A 58 0.91 -0.70 -12.49
CA VAL A 58 0.57 -2.06 -12.03
C VAL A 58 0.91 -2.26 -10.55
N LEU A 59 2.06 -1.77 -10.10
CA LEU A 59 2.45 -1.88 -8.69
C LEU A 59 1.66 -0.93 -7.80
N ARG A 60 1.31 0.27 -8.31
CA ARG A 60 0.35 1.18 -7.66
C ARG A 60 -0.97 0.45 -7.47
N PHE A 61 -1.51 -0.20 -8.49
CA PHE A 61 -2.73 -1.01 -8.36
C PHE A 61 -2.64 -2.04 -7.23
N CYS A 62 -1.53 -2.78 -7.11
CA CYS A 62 -1.33 -3.72 -6.01
C CYS A 62 -1.36 -3.03 -4.64
N LEU A 63 -0.63 -1.92 -4.47
CA LEU A 63 -0.59 -1.15 -3.22
C LEU A 63 -1.95 -0.53 -2.88
N ARG A 64 -2.69 -0.07 -3.88
CA ARG A 64 -4.04 0.49 -3.72
C ARG A 64 -5.02 -0.52 -3.18
N ASN A 65 -4.94 -1.76 -3.67
CA ASN A 65 -5.77 -2.83 -3.15
C ASN A 65 -5.49 -3.08 -1.65
N CYS A 66 -4.23 -2.99 -1.19
CA CYS A 66 -3.88 -3.16 0.22
C CYS A 66 -4.58 -2.15 1.14
N TYR A 67 -4.44 -0.85 0.86
CA TYR A 67 -5.05 0.16 1.72
C TYR A 67 -6.57 0.24 1.52
N HIS A 68 -7.09 -0.14 0.35
CA HIS A 68 -8.53 -0.22 0.13
C HIS A 68 -9.16 -1.33 0.99
N GLU A 69 -8.53 -2.51 1.08
CA GLU A 69 -8.95 -3.57 1.99
C GLU A 69 -8.93 -3.10 3.45
N MET A 70 -7.90 -2.35 3.85
CA MET A 70 -7.80 -1.74 5.18
C MET A 70 -8.99 -0.79 5.46
N PHE A 71 -9.29 0.12 4.53
CA PHE A 71 -10.40 1.06 4.69
C PHE A 71 -11.76 0.34 4.70
N GLN A 72 -11.95 -0.70 3.89
CA GLN A 72 -13.17 -1.50 3.93
C GLN A 72 -13.37 -2.16 5.29
N LYS A 73 -12.31 -2.75 5.88
CA LYS A 73 -12.35 -3.34 7.23
C LYS A 73 -12.76 -2.30 8.27
N LEU A 74 -12.15 -1.11 8.25
CA LEU A 74 -12.49 -0.02 9.17
C LEU A 74 -13.94 0.47 8.99
N ASN A 75 -14.37 0.72 7.76
CA ASN A 75 -15.71 1.23 7.46
C ASN A 75 -16.84 0.23 7.78
N SER A 76 -16.53 -1.07 7.85
CA SER A 76 -17.51 -2.09 8.27
C SER A 76 -17.80 -2.09 9.78
N LYS A 77 -16.98 -1.41 10.59
CA LYS A 77 -17.18 -1.32 12.04
C LYS A 77 -18.13 -0.17 12.36
N LYS A 78 -19.11 -0.42 13.25
CA LYS A 78 -20.07 0.59 13.71
C LYS A 78 -19.43 1.72 14.52
N ASN A 79 -18.47 1.36 15.37
CA ASN A 79 -17.69 2.29 16.19
C ASN A 79 -16.21 1.96 15.98
N ILE A 80 -15.45 2.89 15.42
CA ILE A 80 -14.01 2.73 15.21
C ILE A 80 -13.29 3.25 16.46
N LEU A 81 -12.55 2.37 17.12
CA LEU A 81 -11.65 2.72 18.21
C LEU A 81 -10.24 3.01 17.67
N PRO A 82 -9.41 3.79 18.37
CA PRO A 82 -8.02 4.02 17.98
C PRO A 82 -7.22 2.71 17.79
N SER A 83 -7.49 1.70 18.62
CA SER A 83 -6.88 0.37 18.50
C SER A 83 -7.26 -0.33 17.20
N ASP A 84 -8.46 -0.12 16.68
CA ASP A 84 -8.87 -0.71 15.40
C ASP A 84 -8.03 -0.17 14.24
N ILE A 85 -7.64 1.11 14.29
CA ILE A 85 -6.80 1.76 13.29
C ILE A 85 -5.38 1.19 13.35
N THR A 86 -4.81 1.08 14.55
CA THR A 86 -3.45 0.54 14.72
C THR A 86 -3.38 -0.94 14.38
N ASP A 87 -4.40 -1.73 14.73
CA ASP A 87 -4.51 -3.14 14.36
C ASP A 87 -4.65 -3.31 12.86
N CYS A 88 -5.48 -2.49 12.21
CA CYS A 88 -5.65 -2.54 10.75
C CYS A 88 -4.35 -2.19 10.02
N PHE A 89 -3.64 -1.15 10.47
CA PHE A 89 -2.36 -0.79 9.87
C PHE A 89 -1.28 -1.85 10.13
N ALA A 90 -1.11 -2.32 11.36
CA ALA A 90 -0.14 -3.38 11.66
C ALA A 90 -0.47 -4.68 10.91
N GLY A 91 -1.76 -5.00 10.74
CA GLY A 91 -2.23 -6.16 9.98
C GLY A 91 -1.82 -6.16 8.51
N ILE A 92 -1.58 -4.99 7.89
CA ILE A 92 -1.08 -4.89 6.51
C ILE A 92 0.28 -5.59 6.35
N PHE A 93 1.13 -5.53 7.38
CA PHE A 93 2.51 -6.03 7.31
C PHE A 93 2.54 -7.55 7.14
N GLU A 94 1.65 -8.29 7.81
CA GLU A 94 1.50 -9.73 7.59
C GLU A 94 0.63 -10.04 6.37
N THR A 95 -0.52 -9.35 6.21
CA THR A 95 -1.48 -9.65 5.13
C THR A 95 -0.84 -9.48 3.74
N HIS A 96 0.01 -8.46 3.58
CA HIS A 96 0.68 -8.15 2.32
C HIS A 96 2.20 -8.29 2.40
N ARG A 97 2.67 -9.19 3.28
CA ARG A 97 4.10 -9.40 3.55
C ARG A 97 4.92 -9.67 2.30
N GLU A 98 4.41 -10.52 1.40
CA GLU A 98 5.10 -10.85 0.16
C GLU A 98 5.26 -9.64 -0.76
N LEU A 99 4.19 -8.85 -0.94
CA LEU A 99 4.21 -7.67 -1.80
C LEU A 99 5.16 -6.61 -1.24
N LEU A 100 4.99 -6.23 0.02
CA LEU A 100 5.79 -5.20 0.66
C LEU A 100 7.27 -5.60 0.72
N GLY A 101 7.56 -6.83 1.15
CA GLY A 101 8.92 -7.36 1.16
C GLY A 101 9.56 -7.34 -0.23
N LEU A 102 8.84 -7.78 -1.25
CA LEU A 102 9.32 -7.75 -2.63
C LEU A 102 9.63 -6.33 -3.14
N LEU A 103 8.80 -5.34 -2.79
CA LEU A 103 9.07 -3.94 -3.14
C LEU A 103 10.31 -3.39 -2.44
N ILE A 104 10.50 -3.71 -1.15
CA ILE A 104 11.71 -3.33 -0.41
C ILE A 104 12.96 -3.98 -1.02
N ASP A 105 12.90 -5.29 -1.32
CA ASP A 105 14.02 -6.04 -1.92
C ASP A 105 14.40 -5.48 -3.30
N GLN A 106 13.40 -5.00 -4.06
CA GLN A 106 13.57 -4.38 -5.38
C GLN A 106 13.95 -2.90 -5.32
N LYS A 107 14.18 -2.33 -4.13
CA LYS A 107 14.52 -0.92 -3.90
C LYS A 107 13.45 0.06 -4.41
N LEU A 108 12.18 -0.29 -4.18
CA LEU A 108 11.00 0.46 -4.59
C LEU A 108 10.31 1.16 -3.42
N GLU A 109 11.07 1.55 -2.39
CA GLU A 109 10.56 2.28 -1.22
C GLU A 109 9.86 3.60 -1.62
N TRP A 110 10.35 4.25 -2.67
CA TRP A 110 9.75 5.48 -3.20
C TRP A 110 8.29 5.28 -3.62
N LEU A 111 7.96 4.12 -4.21
CA LEU A 111 6.61 3.84 -4.68
C LEU A 111 5.67 3.57 -3.49
N ILE A 112 6.17 2.90 -2.45
CA ILE A 112 5.43 2.75 -1.18
C ILE A 112 5.16 4.13 -0.58
N SER A 113 6.15 5.03 -0.58
CA SER A 113 6.00 6.39 -0.05
C SER A 113 4.95 7.20 -0.81
N GLU A 114 4.95 7.16 -2.14
CA GLU A 114 3.96 7.83 -2.98
C GLU A 114 2.54 7.32 -2.68
N GLU A 115 2.33 6.01 -2.66
CA GLU A 115 0.99 5.45 -2.48
C GLU A 115 0.48 5.57 -1.04
N VAL A 116 1.34 5.53 -0.02
CA VAL A 116 0.95 5.85 1.38
C VAL A 116 0.53 7.32 1.50
N THR A 117 1.25 8.23 0.84
CA THR A 117 0.90 9.66 0.81
C THR A 117 -0.44 9.89 0.13
N ALA A 118 -0.67 9.24 -1.02
CA ALA A 118 -1.94 9.31 -1.74
C ALA A 118 -3.10 8.73 -0.90
N ALA A 119 -2.89 7.57 -0.26
CA ALA A 119 -3.89 6.96 0.62
C ALA A 119 -4.29 7.86 1.80
N MET A 120 -3.33 8.61 2.36
CA MET A 120 -3.60 9.59 3.41
C MET A 120 -4.46 10.75 2.92
N GLN A 121 -4.18 11.28 1.73
CA GLN A 121 -4.99 12.33 1.11
C GLN A 121 -6.43 11.86 0.84
N ASP A 122 -6.57 10.63 0.33
CA ASP A 122 -7.87 9.99 0.12
C ASP A 122 -8.64 9.75 1.42
N PHE A 123 -7.95 9.42 2.51
CA PHE A 123 -8.58 9.21 3.81
C PHE A 123 -9.05 10.53 4.41
N THR A 124 -8.19 11.55 4.46
CA THR A 124 -8.53 12.86 5.04
C THR A 124 -9.71 13.50 4.31
N SER A 125 -9.74 13.43 2.97
CA SER A 125 -10.84 13.99 2.18
C SER A 125 -12.20 13.33 2.48
N LYS A 126 -12.22 12.08 2.95
CA LYS A 126 -13.44 11.32 3.29
C LYS A 126 -13.87 11.45 4.75
N VAL A 127 -12.90 11.55 5.68
CA VAL A 127 -13.16 11.50 7.13
C VAL A 127 -13.19 12.89 7.77
N SER A 128 -12.44 13.85 7.24
CA SER A 128 -12.41 15.23 7.73
C SER A 128 -12.72 16.21 6.60
N PRO A 129 -14.00 16.31 6.16
CA PRO A 129 -14.43 17.32 5.20
C PRO A 129 -14.40 18.76 5.77
N LYS A 130 -13.78 19.00 6.94
CA LYS A 130 -13.66 20.34 7.50
C LYS A 130 -12.64 21.15 6.72
N GLU A 131 -13.08 22.35 6.33
CA GLU A 131 -12.33 23.37 5.60
C GLU A 131 -10.99 23.68 6.26
N ASP A 132 -9.93 23.46 5.47
CA ASP A 132 -8.66 24.19 5.49
C ASP A 132 -8.04 24.45 6.88
N SER A 133 -7.71 23.37 7.59
CA SER A 133 -6.70 23.45 8.62
C SER A 133 -5.33 23.41 7.93
N ARG A 134 -4.63 24.56 7.87
CA ARG A 134 -3.22 24.64 7.40
C ARG A 134 -2.31 23.59 8.04
N THR A 135 -2.69 23.06 9.19
CA THR A 135 -2.02 22.01 9.94
C THR A 135 -2.29 20.59 9.43
N ASP A 136 -3.40 20.33 8.73
CA ASP A 136 -3.77 18.98 8.25
C ASP A 136 -2.78 18.45 7.21
N LYS A 137 -2.30 19.32 6.32
CA LYS A 137 -1.25 18.92 5.36
C LYS A 137 0.03 18.47 6.07
N TYR A 138 0.38 19.09 7.20
CA TYR A 138 1.56 18.70 7.99
C TYR A 138 1.29 17.42 8.77
N ALA A 139 0.09 17.25 9.33
CA ALA A 139 -0.32 16.01 9.97
C ALA A 139 -0.29 14.83 8.99
N ASN A 140 -0.85 15.00 7.79
CA ASN A 140 -0.83 14.00 6.73
C ASN A 140 0.59 13.66 6.28
N ALA A 141 1.43 14.67 6.06
CA ALA A 141 2.84 14.46 5.70
C ALA A 141 3.60 13.72 6.81
N PHE A 142 3.39 14.09 8.07
CA PHE A 142 3.99 13.43 9.22
C PHE A 142 3.55 11.97 9.31
N LEU A 143 2.25 11.70 9.25
CA LEU A 143 1.70 10.35 9.35
C LEU A 143 2.13 9.47 8.18
N ALA A 144 2.07 9.97 6.94
CA ALA A 144 2.54 9.25 5.76
C ALA A 144 4.02 8.91 5.88
N GLY A 145 4.86 9.88 6.24
CA GLY A 145 6.29 9.67 6.45
C GLY A 145 6.58 8.64 7.56
N ALA A 146 5.90 8.75 8.70
CA ALA A 146 6.04 7.81 9.82
C ALA A 146 5.63 6.39 9.42
N MET A 147 4.50 6.22 8.73
CA MET A 147 4.01 4.93 8.26
C MET A 147 4.95 4.31 7.22
N THR A 148 5.37 5.08 6.22
CA THR A 148 6.34 4.62 5.22
C THR A 148 7.63 4.16 5.89
N GLN A 149 8.20 4.98 6.78
CA GLN A 149 9.45 4.63 7.45
C GLN A 149 9.29 3.41 8.36
N MET A 150 8.14 3.25 9.00
CA MET A 150 7.84 2.09 9.82
C MET A 150 7.75 0.80 9.00
N ILE A 151 7.10 0.85 7.82
CA ILE A 151 7.09 -0.26 6.86
C ILE A 151 8.52 -0.62 6.49
N ILE A 152 9.31 0.36 6.02
CA ILE A 152 10.70 0.11 5.60
C ILE A 152 11.54 -0.47 6.74
N CYS A 153 11.42 0.08 7.95
CA CYS A 153 12.15 -0.39 9.13
C CYS A 153 11.82 -1.84 9.45
N TRP A 154 10.52 -2.18 9.55
CA TRP A 154 10.07 -3.52 9.92
C TRP A 154 10.52 -4.59 8.93
N PHE A 155 10.49 -4.29 7.62
CA PHE A 155 10.93 -5.24 6.59
C PHE A 155 12.46 -5.37 6.49
N LYS A 156 13.22 -4.36 6.88
CA LYS A 156 14.69 -4.42 6.92
C LYS A 156 15.26 -4.97 8.23
N ASP A 157 14.44 -5.06 9.28
CA ASP A 157 14.85 -5.56 10.58
C ASP A 157 14.77 -7.10 10.66
N ASN A 158 15.91 -7.73 10.88
CA ASN A 158 16.04 -9.17 11.07
C ASN A 158 15.51 -9.65 12.44
N ASN A 159 15.43 -8.74 13.42
CA ASN A 159 14.93 -8.99 14.78
C ASN A 159 13.64 -8.20 15.05
N ARG A 160 12.83 -7.99 14.00
CA ARG A 160 11.59 -7.22 14.08
C ARG A 160 10.62 -7.77 15.12
N ILE A 161 9.92 -6.85 15.76
CA ILE A 161 8.79 -7.16 16.64
C ILE A 161 7.61 -7.76 15.85
N SER A 162 6.72 -8.47 16.53
CA SER A 162 5.48 -8.98 15.94
C SER A 162 4.53 -7.84 15.55
N THR A 163 3.58 -8.09 14.65
CA THR A 163 2.56 -7.10 14.28
C THR A 163 1.61 -6.76 15.43
N ASN A 164 1.39 -7.68 16.37
CA ASN A 164 0.65 -7.37 17.60
C ASN A 164 1.42 -6.37 18.46
N GLU A 165 2.71 -6.58 18.68
CA GLU A 165 3.57 -5.62 19.39
C GLU A 165 3.64 -4.27 18.67
N LEU A 166 3.71 -4.29 17.33
CA LEU A 166 3.69 -3.08 16.51
C LEU A 166 2.39 -2.29 16.67
N SER A 167 1.23 -2.97 16.72
CA SER A 167 -0.06 -2.30 16.94
C SER A 167 -0.12 -1.63 18.32
N VAL A 168 0.29 -2.35 19.38
CA VAL A 168 0.33 -1.81 20.75
C VAL A 168 1.28 -0.61 20.82
N PHE A 169 2.46 -0.72 20.22
CA PHE A 169 3.43 0.35 20.11
C PHE A 169 2.84 1.60 19.43
N LEU A 170 2.16 1.42 18.29
CA LEU A 170 1.49 2.50 17.57
C LEU A 170 0.40 3.17 18.40
N LEU A 171 -0.40 2.39 19.12
CA LEU A 171 -1.46 2.92 19.98
C LEU A 171 -0.87 3.79 21.08
N HIS A 172 0.23 3.37 21.70
CA HIS A 172 0.93 4.17 22.71
C HIS A 172 1.53 5.46 22.12
N ILE A 173 2.10 5.42 20.92
CA ILE A 173 2.63 6.63 20.26
C ILE A 173 1.50 7.61 19.94
N LEU A 174 0.42 7.15 19.31
CA LEU A 174 -0.69 8.01 18.90
C LEU A 174 -1.48 8.58 20.07
N SER A 175 -1.53 7.86 21.21
CA SER A 175 -2.16 8.33 22.44
C SER A 175 -1.24 9.18 23.33
N GLY A 176 0.02 9.39 22.94
CA GLY A 176 0.99 10.15 23.72
C GLY A 176 1.53 9.41 24.96
N ASN A 177 1.24 8.12 25.09
CA ASN A 177 1.62 7.30 26.25
C ASN A 177 2.95 6.56 26.08
N TYR A 178 3.66 6.76 24.96
CA TYR A 178 4.92 6.06 24.69
C TYR A 178 6.11 6.62 25.49
N TYR A 179 6.22 7.94 25.57
CA TYR A 179 7.30 8.59 26.33
C TYR A 179 6.83 8.92 27.74
N LYS A 180 7.56 8.46 28.75
CA LYS A 180 7.44 8.97 30.11
C LYS A 180 8.27 10.25 30.19
N LEU A 181 7.59 11.39 30.13
CA LEU A 181 8.20 12.71 30.40
C LEU A 181 8.36 12.92 31.90
#